data_AF-A0A357F4L8-F1
#
_entry.id   AF-A0A357F4L8-F1
#
_cell.length_a   1.000
_cell.length_b   1.000
_cell.length_c   1.000
_cell.angle_alpha   90.00
_cell.angle_beta   90.00
_cell.angle_gamma   90.00
#
_symmetry.space_group_name_H-M   'P 1'
#
loop_
_entity.id
_entity.type
_entity.pdbx_description
1 polymer ?
#
loop_
_entity_poly.entity_id
_entity_poly.type
_entity_poly.pdbx_seq_one_letter_code
_entity_poly.pdbx_strand_id
1 'polypeptide(L)'
;MKKNKYLLLISSLGVLVLLVAAAVSENFLKEWHMIQGASRTDEGGTDVRLRQIVNADLRVVDRCVTCHVGMAPGEKITSDFKVSGLHKA
;
A
#
# COMPACT_ATOMS: atom_id res chain seq x y z
N MET A 1 29.17 -29.74 -16.35
CA MET A 1 29.24 -28.41 -15.68
C MET A 1 28.42 -27.29 -16.33
N LYS A 2 28.25 -27.25 -17.67
CA LYS A 2 27.45 -26.19 -18.33
C LYS A 2 25.96 -26.19 -17.93
N LYS A 3 25.33 -27.37 -17.77
CA LYS A 3 23.93 -27.52 -17.36
C LYS A 3 23.61 -26.81 -16.03
N ASN A 4 24.48 -26.96 -15.03
CA ASN A 4 24.31 -26.30 -13.73
C ASN A 4 24.45 -24.77 -13.84
N LYS A 5 25.36 -24.27 -14.69
CA LYS A 5 25.47 -22.83 -14.95
C LYS A 5 24.20 -22.27 -15.57
N TYR A 6 23.61 -22.95 -16.55
CA TYR A 6 22.34 -22.53 -17.14
C TYR A 6 21.18 -22.63 -16.16
N LEU A 7 21.13 -23.67 -15.33
CA LEU A 7 20.11 -23.82 -14.30
C LEU A 7 20.18 -22.68 -13.27
N LEU A 8 21.39 -22.32 -12.82
CA LEU A 8 21.59 -21.20 -11.90
C LEU A 8 21.26 -19.86 -12.55
N LEU A 9 21.62 -19.67 -13.81
CA LEU A 9 21.32 -18.44 -14.54
C LEU A 9 19.81 -18.25 -14.72
N ILE A 10 19.11 -19.29 -15.18
CA ILE A 10 17.66 -19.24 -15.43
C ILE A 10 16.89 -19.06 -14.13
N SER A 11 17.27 -19.77 -13.07
CA SER A 11 16.63 -19.60 -11.74
C SER A 11 16.84 -18.19 -11.19
N SER A 12 18.06 -17.65 -11.28
CA SER A 12 18.36 -16.28 -10.84
C SER A 12 17.56 -15.26 -11.66
N LEU A 13 17.47 -15.44 -12.97
CA LEU A 13 16.69 -14.56 -13.85
C LEU A 13 15.18 -14.66 -13.55
N GLY A 14 14.67 -15.87 -13.28
CA GLY A 14 13.29 -16.09 -12.90
C GLY A 14 12.93 -15.37 -11.60
N VAL A 15 13.77 -15.47 -10.57
CA VAL A 15 13.60 -14.74 -9.31
C VAL A 15 13.65 -13.24 -9.54
N LEU A 16 14.60 -12.76 -10.35
CA LEU A 16 14.70 -11.32 -10.66
C LEU A 16 13.42 -10.81 -11.32
N VAL A 17 12.87 -11.53 -12.30
CA VAL A 17 11.60 -11.16 -12.95
C VAL A 17 10.46 -11.16 -11.94
N LEU A 18 10.39 -12.17 -11.05
CA LEU A 18 9.37 -12.22 -10.01
C LEU A 18 9.45 -11.00 -9.07
N LEU A 19 10.66 -10.61 -8.65
CA LEU A 19 10.87 -9.46 -7.77
C LEU A 19 10.50 -8.15 -8.46
N VAL A 20 10.86 -7.98 -9.74
CA VAL A 20 10.46 -6.80 -10.52
C VAL A 20 8.95 -6.74 -10.67
N ALA A 21 8.30 -7.86 -10.98
CA ALA A 21 6.84 -7.92 -11.10
C ALA A 21 6.15 -7.59 -9.77
N ALA A 22 6.65 -8.10 -8.64
CA ALA A 22 6.14 -7.77 -7.32
C ALA A 22 6.32 -6.28 -6.99
N ALA A 23 7.49 -5.71 -7.29
CA ALA A 23 7.74 -4.29 -7.10
C ALA A 23 6.80 -3.43 -7.97
N VAL A 24 6.58 -3.79 -9.24
CA VAL A 24 5.65 -3.07 -10.11
C VAL A 24 4.21 -3.16 -9.61
N SER A 25 3.79 -4.37 -9.23
CA SER A 25 2.47 -4.63 -8.67
C SER A 25 2.21 -3.77 -7.44
N GLU A 26 3.16 -3.72 -6.50
CA GLU A 26 3.00 -3.04 -5.22
C GLU A 26 3.08 -1.51 -5.32
N ASN A 27 3.98 -0.99 -6.18
CA ASN A 27 4.27 0.45 -6.22
C ASN A 27 3.49 1.23 -7.28
N PHE A 28 2.88 0.56 -8.26
CA PHE A 28 2.20 1.24 -9.36
C PHE A 28 0.81 0.69 -9.67
N LEU A 29 0.62 -0.64 -9.60
CA LEU A 29 -0.64 -1.27 -10.03
C LEU A 29 -1.65 -1.42 -8.91
N LYS A 30 -1.29 -1.12 -7.66
CA LYS A 30 -2.25 -1.18 -6.56
C LYS A 30 -3.31 -0.10 -6.70
N GLU A 31 -4.56 -0.53 -6.56
CA GLU A 31 -5.75 0.31 -6.60
C GLU A 31 -5.72 1.45 -5.55
N TRP A 32 -5.01 1.26 -4.43
CA TRP A 32 -4.93 2.29 -3.39
C TRP A 32 -4.28 3.59 -3.88
N HIS A 33 -3.37 3.55 -4.86
CA HIS A 33 -2.80 4.78 -5.44
C HIS A 33 -3.86 5.62 -6.15
N MET A 34 -4.75 4.96 -6.91
CA MET A 34 -5.86 5.63 -7.60
C MET A 34 -6.85 6.22 -6.58
N ILE A 35 -7.25 5.41 -5.59
CA ILE A 35 -8.18 5.83 -4.55
C ILE A 35 -7.59 7.01 -3.76
N GLN A 36 -6.31 6.94 -3.39
CA GLN A 36 -5.63 8.01 -2.68
C GLN A 36 -5.59 9.31 -3.50
N GLY A 37 -5.22 9.25 -4.78
CA GLY A 37 -5.18 10.43 -5.66
C GLY A 37 -6.55 11.06 -5.89
N ALA A 38 -7.61 10.26 -5.88
CA ALA A 38 -9.00 10.71 -6.06
C ALA A 38 -9.72 11.02 -4.74
N SER A 39 -9.12 10.68 -3.59
CA SER A 39 -9.72 10.92 -2.28
C SER A 39 -9.82 12.42 -1.96
N ARG A 40 -10.95 12.78 -1.36
CA ARG A 40 -11.24 14.13 -0.87
C ARG A 40 -11.74 14.07 0.57
N THR A 41 -11.40 15.11 1.31
CA THR A 41 -11.88 15.43 2.66
C THR A 41 -12.64 16.76 2.60
N ASP A 42 -13.25 17.17 3.71
CA ASP A 42 -13.91 18.48 3.82
C ASP A 42 -12.94 19.66 3.59
N GLU A 43 -11.64 19.45 3.81
CA GLU A 43 -10.59 20.46 3.62
C GLU A 43 -9.95 20.41 2.21
N GLY A 44 -10.39 19.50 1.35
CA GLY A 44 -9.89 19.35 -0.02
C GLY A 44 -9.17 18.03 -0.27
N GLY A 45 -8.09 18.04 -1.04
CA GLY A 45 -7.32 16.82 -1.35
C GLY A 45 -6.70 16.21 -0.09
N THR A 46 -6.73 14.88 0.02
CA THR A 46 -6.17 14.23 1.20
C THR A 46 -4.64 14.34 1.25
N ASP A 47 -4.11 14.75 2.40
CA ASP A 47 -2.67 14.88 2.62
C ASP A 47 -1.97 13.52 2.77
N VAL A 48 -1.11 13.19 1.81
CA VAL A 48 -0.35 11.94 1.77
C VAL A 48 0.93 12.10 2.59
N ARG A 49 0.95 11.49 3.78
CA ARG A 49 2.08 11.54 4.71
C ARG A 49 2.31 10.19 5.37
N LEU A 50 3.57 9.89 5.70
CA LEU A 50 3.93 8.71 6.48
C LEU A 50 3.44 8.93 7.92
N ARG A 51 2.65 8.00 8.45
CA ARG A 51 2.10 8.10 9.81
C ARG A 51 2.55 6.92 10.62
N GLN A 52 2.91 7.21 11.87
CA GLN A 52 3.16 6.20 12.86
C GLN A 52 1.92 6.11 13.75
N ILE A 53 1.25 4.97 13.72
CA ILE A 53 0.11 4.72 14.59
C ILE A 53 0.64 4.04 15.83
N VAL A 54 0.42 4.66 16.99
CA VAL A 54 0.78 4.09 18.29
C VAL A 54 -0.50 3.63 18.97
N ASN A 55 -0.62 2.32 19.20
CA ASN A 55 -1.68 1.76 20.03
C ASN A 55 -1.10 1.44 21.41
N ALA A 56 -1.40 2.28 22.40
CA ALA A 56 -0.87 2.15 23.75
C ALA A 56 -1.36 0.88 24.47
N ASP A 57 -2.60 0.46 24.20
CA ASP A 57 -3.22 -0.71 24.82
C ASP A 57 -2.56 -2.01 24.34
N LEU A 58 -2.22 -2.07 23.05
CA LEU A 58 -1.53 -3.21 22.46
C LEU A 58 0.00 -3.14 22.62
N ARG A 59 0.55 -1.99 23.02
CA ARG A 59 2.00 -1.70 23.08
C ARG A 59 2.72 -2.01 21.76
N VAL A 60 2.01 -1.82 20.64
CA VAL A 60 2.55 -2.01 19.30
C VAL A 60 2.59 -0.65 18.60
N VAL A 61 3.69 -0.43 17.87
CA VAL A 61 3.82 0.67 16.93
C VAL A 61 3.62 0.08 15.55
N ASP A 62 2.53 0.47 14.88
CA ASP A 62 2.34 0.15 13.47
C ASP A 62 2.87 1.29 12.61
N ARG A 63 3.67 0.93 11.61
CA ARG A 63 4.29 1.88 10.69
C ARG A 63 3.50 1.84 9.40
N CYS A 64 2.30 2.43 9.42
CA CYS A 64 1.46 2.44 8.23
C CYS A 64 2.04 3.43 7.20
N VAL A 65 2.66 2.84 6.18
CA VAL A 65 2.78 3.42 4.83
C VAL A 65 1.37 3.79 4.39
N THR A 66 1.11 5.09 4.20
CA THR A 66 0.10 5.83 3.39
C THR A 66 -1.27 5.24 3.00
N CYS A 67 -1.58 3.95 3.23
CA CYS A 67 -2.70 3.19 2.69
C CYS A 67 -4.00 3.33 3.50
N HIS A 68 -3.92 3.73 4.78
CA HIS A 68 -5.09 4.03 5.60
C HIS A 68 -5.49 5.50 5.47
N VAL A 69 -5.82 5.88 4.24
CA VAL A 69 -6.40 7.20 3.94
C VAL A 69 -7.71 7.32 4.73
N GLY A 70 -7.86 8.41 5.47
CA GLY A 70 -9.08 8.74 6.21
C GLY A 70 -9.34 8.05 7.54
N MET A 71 -8.32 7.40 8.12
CA MET A 71 -8.40 6.85 9.49
C MET A 71 -7.88 7.81 10.58
N ALA A 72 -7.37 8.99 10.23
CA ALA A 72 -6.95 10.00 11.19
C ALA A 72 -8.11 10.95 11.55
N PRO A 73 -8.12 11.53 12.77
CA PRO A 73 -9.10 12.55 13.14
C PRO A 73 -9.09 13.71 12.13
N GLY A 74 -10.28 14.11 11.65
CA GLY A 74 -10.43 15.19 10.66
C GLY A 74 -10.30 14.76 9.19
N GLU A 75 -9.86 13.53 8.91
CA GLU A 75 -9.64 13.06 7.53
C GLU A 75 -10.77 12.21 6.97
N LYS A 76 -12.02 12.43 7.41
CA LYS A 76 -13.15 11.64 6.93
C LYS A 76 -13.26 11.76 5.41
N ILE A 77 -13.05 10.65 4.71
CA ILE A 77 -13.16 10.61 3.24
C ILE A 77 -14.63 10.85 2.89
N THR A 78 -14.89 11.87 2.07
CA THR A 78 -16.22 12.23 1.58
C THR A 78 -16.50 11.74 0.16
N SER A 79 -15.46 11.34 -0.58
CA SER A 79 -15.60 10.71 -1.88
C SER A 79 -16.19 9.29 -1.77
N ASP A 80 -17.05 8.94 -2.73
CA ASP A 80 -17.78 7.66 -2.80
C ASP A 80 -16.88 6.51 -3.26
N PHE A 81 -16.06 5.98 -2.35
CA PHE A 81 -15.27 4.77 -2.56
C PHE A 81 -15.80 3.66 -1.67
N LYS A 82 -15.79 2.41 -2.18
CA LYS A 82 -16.20 1.25 -1.36
C LYS A 82 -15.41 1.15 -0.03
N VAL A 83 -14.15 1.57 -0.04
CA VAL A 83 -13.27 1.57 1.14
C VAL A 83 -13.56 2.67 2.16
N SER A 84 -14.30 3.72 1.79
CA SER A 84 -14.79 4.75 2.72
C SER A 84 -16.12 4.38 3.37
N GLY A 85 -16.72 3.25 2.98
CA GLY A 85 -17.90 2.70 3.63
C GLY A 85 -17.63 2.32 5.09
N LEU A 86 -18.60 2.58 5.97
CA LEU A 86 -18.54 2.13 7.36
C LEU A 86 -18.37 0.60 7.38
N HIS A 87 -17.40 0.11 8.15
CA HIS A 87 -17.29 -1.30 8.44
C HIS A 87 -18.60 -1.75 9.11
N LYS A 88 -19.36 -2.63 8.45
CA LYS A 88 -20.48 -3.31 9.11
C LYS A 88 -19.89 -4.15 10.25
N ALA A 89 -20.36 -3.89 11.47
CA ALA A 89 -20.10 -4.72 12.64
C ALA A 89 -20.72 -6.11 12.47
#